data_AF-A0A849UBA5-F1
#
_entry.id   AF-A0A849UBA5-F1
#
_cell.length_a   1.000
_cell.length_b   1.000
_cell.length_c   1.000
_cell.angle_alpha   90.00
_cell.angle_beta   90.00
_cell.angle_gamma   90.00
#
_symmetry.space_group_name_H-M   'P 1'
#
loop_
_entity.id
_entity.type
_entity.pdbx_description
1 polymer ?
#
loop_
_entity_poly.entity_id
_entity_poly.type
_entity_poly.pdbx_seq_one_letter_code
_entity_poly.pdbx_strand_id
1 'polypeptide(L)'
;MRSTLLILGSLFAINASAGVYKCTDANGKTDYRSAPCEAGHSAEEINIKTGGSTNLDKEEQKQQLELQAQEQKQTQEQIEQEQAKQKLEKLKQDSKNESAKNQFQIKSNPDKFSAFAIPPYNYDSLPTLVKDYQSRLPDVERFRRQAADKALATKQCNRVESVELSSKSTQTALVFSVDCSTGKNFIFSEQDLSK
;
A
#
# COMPACT_ATOMS: atom_id res chain seq x y z
N MET A 1 31.32 36.00 42.36
CA MET A 1 31.63 37.19 41.54
C MET A 1 30.91 36.99 40.21
N ARG A 2 29.76 37.64 40.02
CA ARG A 2 29.56 39.00 39.50
C ARG A 2 29.38 38.94 37.98
N SER A 3 28.13 39.17 37.57
CA SER A 3 27.57 39.54 36.25
C SER A 3 26.15 38.97 36.21
N THR A 4 25.22 39.38 37.07
CA THR A 4 24.51 40.67 37.07
C THR A 4 23.95 41.04 35.69
N LEU A 5 22.63 40.77 35.55
CA LEU A 5 21.58 41.59 34.95
C LEU A 5 21.77 42.23 33.56
N LEU A 6 20.62 42.29 32.88
CA LEU A 6 20.24 43.10 31.70
C LEU A 6 20.30 42.32 30.38
N ILE A 7 19.17 41.73 30.00
CA ILE A 7 18.39 42.08 28.79
C ILE A 7 16.94 41.67 29.11
N LEU A 8 16.25 42.56 29.82
CA LEU A 8 14.80 42.60 29.93
C LEU A 8 14.39 43.81 29.10
N GLY A 9 13.90 43.60 27.87
CA GLY A 9 13.51 44.72 27.01
C GLY A 9 13.63 44.48 25.52
N SER A 10 13.08 43.38 24.99
CA SER A 10 12.77 43.27 23.57
C SER A 10 11.26 43.21 23.41
N LEU A 11 10.67 44.40 23.53
CA LEU A 11 9.60 44.92 22.67
C LEU A 11 8.52 43.90 22.27
N PHE A 12 7.40 43.98 22.99
CA PHE A 12 6.09 43.61 22.46
C PHE A 12 5.83 44.40 21.16
N ALA A 13 6.24 43.84 20.02
CA ALA A 13 5.77 44.27 18.72
C ALA A 13 4.29 43.83 18.62
N ILE A 14 3.39 44.71 19.09
CA ILE A 14 1.97 44.56 18.83
C ILE A 14 1.81 44.76 17.34
N ASN A 15 1.62 43.67 16.59
CA ASN A 15 1.32 43.74 15.16
C ASN A 15 0.03 44.56 15.01
N ALA A 16 0.15 45.77 14.49
CA ALA A 16 -1.01 46.57 14.12
C ALA A 16 -1.67 45.91 12.91
N SER A 17 -2.78 45.20 13.14
CA SER A 17 -3.69 44.77 12.08
C SER A 17 -4.27 46.04 11.43
N ALA A 18 -4.03 46.21 10.14
CA ALA A 18 -4.52 47.33 9.34
C ALA A 18 -5.72 46.88 8.50
N GLY A 19 -6.78 46.40 9.16
CA GLY A 19 -8.06 46.01 8.55
C GLY A 19 -9.23 46.79 9.17
N VAL A 20 -10.30 47.04 8.40
CA VAL A 20 -11.56 47.58 8.92
C VAL A 20 -12.55 46.42 9.00
N TYR A 21 -13.02 46.13 10.22
CA TYR A 21 -13.92 45.03 10.52
C TYR A 21 -15.31 45.56 10.87
N LYS A 22 -16.33 44.90 10.35
CA LYS A 22 -17.73 45.08 10.71
C LYS A 22 -18.13 43.95 11.66
N CYS A 23 -18.42 44.31 12.91
CA CYS A 23 -18.78 43.38 13.97
C CYS A 23 -20.28 43.47 14.23
N THR A 24 -21.02 42.36 14.18
CA THR A 24 -22.44 42.33 14.54
C THR A 24 -22.64 41.50 15.80
N ASP A 25 -23.31 42.06 16.81
CA ASP A 25 -23.62 41.38 18.06
C ASP A 25 -24.88 40.49 17.96
N ALA A 26 -25.17 39.73 19.02
CA ALA A 26 -26.33 38.82 19.08
C ALA A 26 -27.70 39.53 19.01
N ASN A 27 -27.75 40.84 19.29
CA ASN A 27 -28.96 41.67 19.18
C ASN A 27 -29.09 42.33 17.79
N GLY A 28 -28.14 42.08 16.87
CA GLY A 28 -28.11 42.66 15.53
C GLY A 28 -27.48 44.05 15.45
N LYS A 29 -26.87 44.56 16.52
CA LYS A 29 -26.18 45.85 16.51
C LYS A 29 -24.82 45.71 15.81
N THR A 30 -24.54 46.60 14.87
CA THR A 30 -23.30 46.61 14.10
C THR A 30 -22.37 47.74 14.54
N ASP A 31 -21.11 47.41 14.83
CA ASP A 31 -20.04 48.38 15.15
C ASP A 31 -18.85 48.16 14.19
N TYR A 32 -18.28 49.24 13.66
CA TYR A 32 -17.10 49.19 12.78
C TYR A 32 -15.83 49.49 13.57
N ARG A 33 -14.81 48.63 13.44
CA ARG A 33 -13.58 48.71 14.22
C ARG A 33 -12.35 48.52 13.34
N SER A 34 -11.25 49.15 13.70
CA SER A 34 -9.94 48.93 13.09
C SER A 34 -9.17 47.75 13.72
N ALA A 35 -9.82 47.00 14.60
CA ALA A 35 -9.28 45.85 15.31
C ALA A 35 -10.25 44.66 15.16
N PRO A 36 -9.77 43.41 15.23
CA PRO A 36 -10.61 42.22 15.11
C PRO A 36 -11.79 42.22 16.09
N CYS A 37 -12.92 41.63 15.67
CA CYS A 37 -14.12 41.54 16.50
C CYS A 37 -13.89 40.65 17.73
N GLU A 38 -14.63 40.92 18.82
CA GLU A 38 -14.61 40.10 20.02
C GLU A 38 -15.29 38.74 19.77
N ALA A 39 -14.85 37.69 20.48
CA ALA A 39 -15.37 36.34 20.31
C ALA A 39 -16.90 36.29 20.52
N GLY A 40 -17.62 35.70 19.57
CA GLY A 40 -19.09 35.61 19.59
C GLY A 40 -19.82 36.70 18.79
N HIS A 41 -19.11 37.66 18.19
CA HIS A 41 -19.65 38.62 17.22
C HIS A 41 -19.35 38.14 15.80
N SER A 42 -20.27 38.30 14.85
CA SER A 42 -19.97 37.98 13.44
C SER A 42 -19.01 39.01 12.86
N ALA A 43 -17.95 38.58 12.18
CA ALA A 43 -16.91 39.47 11.68
C ALA A 43 -16.82 39.50 10.15
N GLU A 44 -16.94 40.69 9.55
CA GLU A 44 -16.66 40.91 8.11
C GLU A 44 -15.51 41.90 7.95
N GLU A 45 -14.46 41.53 7.22
CA GLU A 45 -13.39 42.47 6.83
C GLU A 45 -13.79 43.23 5.58
N ILE A 46 -13.65 44.57 5.61
CA ILE A 46 -14.03 45.47 4.51
C ILE A 46 -12.78 45.98 3.82
N ASN A 47 -12.70 45.73 2.50
CA ASN A 47 -11.66 46.30 1.66
C ASN A 47 -12.06 47.71 1.22
N ILE A 48 -11.46 48.71 1.86
CA ILE A 48 -11.76 50.14 1.64
C ILE A 48 -11.39 50.62 0.23
N LYS A 49 -10.50 49.91 -0.50
CA LYS A 49 -10.07 50.29 -1.85
C LYS A 49 -10.99 49.76 -2.94
N THR A 50 -11.59 48.59 -2.74
CA THR A 50 -12.44 47.92 -3.73
C THR A 50 -13.92 47.91 -3.36
N GLY A 51 -14.27 48.26 -2.11
CA GLY A 51 -15.64 48.24 -1.59
C GLY A 51 -16.18 46.83 -1.31
N GLY A 52 -15.36 45.78 -1.44
CA GLY A 52 -15.75 44.40 -1.14
C GLY A 52 -15.73 44.11 0.35
N SER A 53 -16.58 43.17 0.81
CA SER A 53 -16.54 42.62 2.15
C SER A 53 -16.34 41.10 2.13
N THR A 54 -15.52 40.61 3.05
CA THR A 54 -15.27 39.17 3.23
C THR A 54 -15.72 38.77 4.62
N ASN A 55 -16.56 37.75 4.72
CA ASN A 55 -17.01 37.23 6.01
C ASN A 55 -15.95 36.27 6.56
N LEU A 56 -15.29 36.66 7.64
CA LEU A 56 -14.14 35.95 8.21
C LEU A 56 -14.56 34.62 8.82
N ASP A 57 -15.74 34.56 9.46
CA ASP A 57 -16.27 33.31 10.04
C ASP A 57 -16.49 32.24 8.96
N LYS A 58 -16.98 32.64 7.78
CA LYS A 58 -17.15 31.74 6.62
C LYS A 58 -15.82 31.31 6.02
N GLU A 59 -14.83 32.19 5.99
CA GLU A 59 -13.50 31.87 5.46
C GLU A 59 -12.72 30.94 6.40
N GLU A 60 -12.80 31.17 7.71
CA GLU A 60 -12.27 30.25 8.73
C GLU A 60 -12.94 28.87 8.67
N GLN A 61 -14.28 28.81 8.58
CA GLN A 61 -14.99 27.55 8.40
C GLN A 61 -14.55 26.81 7.12
N LYS A 62 -14.38 27.54 6.01
CA LYS A 62 -13.91 26.96 4.75
C LYS A 62 -12.48 26.43 4.88
N GLN A 63 -11.57 27.19 5.47
CA GLN A 63 -10.18 26.76 5.71
C GLN A 63 -10.13 25.52 6.63
N GLN A 64 -10.96 25.48 7.67
CA GLN A 64 -11.02 24.34 8.59
C GLN A 64 -11.57 23.08 7.91
N LEU A 65 -12.59 23.21 7.05
CA LEU A 65 -13.10 22.11 6.23
C LEU A 65 -12.05 21.61 5.23
N GLU A 66 -11.30 22.51 4.59
CA GLU A 66 -10.22 22.14 3.67
C GLU A 66 -9.07 21.41 4.39
N LEU A 67 -8.68 21.89 5.58
CA LEU A 67 -7.69 21.23 6.43
C LEU A 67 -8.15 19.82 6.84
N GLN A 68 -9.39 19.69 7.34
CA GLN A 68 -9.95 18.38 7.69
C GLN A 68 -10.02 17.42 6.49
N ALA A 69 -10.43 17.93 5.32
CA ALA A 69 -10.46 17.12 4.09
C ALA A 69 -9.06 16.68 3.66
N GLN A 70 -8.04 17.52 3.85
CA GLN A 70 -6.66 17.19 3.55
C GLN A 70 -6.09 16.16 4.53
N GLU A 71 -6.34 16.32 5.83
CA GLU A 71 -5.96 15.34 6.87
C GLU A 71 -6.61 13.99 6.64
N GLN A 72 -7.90 13.96 6.27
CA GLN A 72 -8.62 12.73 5.92
C GLN A 72 -8.01 12.05 4.70
N LYS A 73 -7.68 12.79 3.64
CA LYS A 73 -7.01 12.24 2.44
C LYS A 73 -5.65 11.64 2.79
N GLN A 74 -4.82 12.35 3.55
CA GLN A 74 -3.51 11.84 3.97
C GLN A 74 -3.62 10.59 4.84
N THR A 75 -4.58 10.58 5.77
CA THR A 75 -4.83 9.41 6.63
C THR A 75 -5.28 8.21 5.79
N GLN A 76 -6.18 8.43 4.83
CA GLN A 76 -6.65 7.39 3.93
C GLN A 76 -5.51 6.81 3.07
N GLU A 77 -4.67 7.67 2.49
CA GLU A 77 -3.50 7.25 1.72
C GLU A 77 -2.52 6.43 2.56
N GLN A 78 -2.27 6.83 3.82
CA GLN A 78 -1.41 6.07 4.73
C GLN A 78 -1.97 4.69 5.05
N ILE A 79 -3.29 4.59 5.31
CA ILE A 79 -3.97 3.31 5.56
C ILE A 79 -3.86 2.40 4.33
N GLU A 80 -4.09 2.93 3.13
CA GLU A 80 -4.00 2.16 1.88
C GLU A 80 -2.57 1.66 1.61
N GLN A 81 -1.56 2.51 1.82
CA GLN A 81 -0.16 2.12 1.69
C GLN A 81 0.22 1.02 2.69
N GLU A 82 -0.23 1.14 3.94
CA GLU A 82 0.04 0.15 4.96
C GLU A 82 -0.65 -1.18 4.65
N GLN A 83 -1.91 -1.15 4.22
CA GLN A 83 -2.62 -2.35 3.76
C GLN A 83 -1.93 -3.00 2.55
N ALA A 84 -1.44 -2.21 1.60
CA ALA A 84 -0.71 -2.73 0.44
C ALA A 84 0.60 -3.42 0.87
N LYS A 85 1.36 -2.82 1.79
CA LYS A 85 2.58 -3.44 2.36
C LYS A 85 2.27 -4.74 3.08
N GLN A 86 1.23 -4.77 3.92
CA GLN A 86 0.83 -5.98 4.63
C GLN A 86 0.38 -7.09 3.69
N LYS A 87 -0.40 -6.77 2.64
CA LYS A 87 -0.79 -7.73 1.60
C LYS A 87 0.43 -8.28 0.87
N LEU A 88 1.39 -7.43 0.55
CA LEU A 88 2.63 -7.82 -0.11
C LEU A 88 3.47 -8.76 0.76
N GLU A 89 3.69 -8.42 2.04
CA GLU A 89 4.46 -9.25 2.96
C GLU A 89 3.76 -10.59 3.24
N LYS A 90 2.43 -10.59 3.37
CA LYS A 90 1.64 -11.83 3.46
C LYS A 90 1.85 -12.71 2.23
N LEU A 91 1.76 -12.14 1.03
CA LEU A 91 1.97 -12.87 -0.22
C LEU A 91 3.38 -13.48 -0.30
N LYS A 92 4.41 -12.71 0.07
CA LYS A 92 5.80 -13.21 0.15
C LYS A 92 5.91 -14.37 1.14
N GLN A 93 5.29 -14.25 2.31
CA GLN A 93 5.32 -15.29 3.33
C GLN A 93 4.59 -16.55 2.86
N ASP A 94 3.42 -16.42 2.25
CA ASP A 94 2.65 -17.53 1.73
C ASP A 94 3.41 -18.26 0.60
N SER A 95 4.10 -17.52 -0.26
CA SER A 95 4.97 -18.10 -1.30
C SER A 95 6.16 -18.86 -0.71
N LYS A 96 6.81 -18.32 0.33
CA LYS A 96 7.87 -19.01 1.07
C LYS A 96 7.36 -20.29 1.73
N ASN A 97 6.18 -20.24 2.33
CA ASN A 97 5.55 -21.40 2.96
C ASN A 97 5.27 -22.52 1.95
N GLU A 98 4.72 -22.19 0.76
CA GLU A 98 4.51 -23.18 -0.30
C GLU A 98 5.84 -23.71 -0.86
N SER A 99 6.83 -22.85 -1.07
CA SER A 99 8.18 -23.26 -1.47
C SER A 99 8.80 -24.23 -0.46
N ALA A 100 8.64 -23.96 0.85
CA ALA A 100 9.15 -24.82 1.90
C ALA A 100 8.50 -26.21 1.89
N LYS A 101 7.19 -26.30 1.63
CA LYS A 101 6.49 -27.58 1.44
C LYS A 101 7.05 -28.34 0.24
N ASN A 102 7.35 -27.65 -0.86
CA ASN A 102 7.95 -28.25 -2.06
C ASN A 102 9.34 -28.81 -1.74
N GLN A 103 10.18 -28.04 -1.06
CA GLN A 103 11.50 -28.49 -0.63
C GLN A 103 11.43 -29.67 0.35
N PHE A 104 10.48 -29.63 1.29
CA PHE A 104 10.27 -30.72 2.24
C PHE A 104 9.90 -32.01 1.50
N GLN A 105 9.01 -31.94 0.52
CA GLN A 105 8.60 -33.10 -0.26
C GLN A 105 9.77 -33.71 -1.06
N ILE A 106 10.55 -32.88 -1.75
CA ILE A 106 11.73 -33.32 -2.50
C ILE A 106 12.72 -34.03 -1.58
N LYS A 107 13.03 -33.42 -0.43
CA LYS A 107 13.96 -33.98 0.56
C LYS A 107 13.45 -35.27 1.19
N SER A 108 12.14 -35.38 1.38
CA SER A 108 11.51 -36.58 1.96
C SER A 108 11.39 -37.73 0.96
N ASN A 109 11.55 -37.48 -0.34
CA ASN A 109 11.35 -38.47 -1.41
C ASN A 109 12.47 -38.41 -2.48
N PRO A 110 13.74 -38.63 -2.13
CA PRO A 110 14.88 -38.43 -3.04
C PRO A 110 14.88 -39.37 -4.27
N ASP A 111 14.22 -40.53 -4.18
CA ASP A 111 14.09 -41.47 -5.30
C ASP A 111 13.07 -40.98 -6.35
N LYS A 112 12.07 -40.19 -5.91
CA LYS A 112 10.97 -39.69 -6.75
C LYS A 112 11.22 -38.28 -7.29
N PHE A 113 12.14 -37.54 -6.69
CA PHE A 113 12.44 -36.17 -7.08
C PHE A 113 13.94 -35.94 -7.23
N SER A 114 14.32 -35.19 -8.25
CA SER A 114 15.64 -34.57 -8.29
C SER A 114 15.75 -33.49 -7.22
N ALA A 115 16.96 -33.25 -6.70
CA ALA A 115 17.20 -32.22 -5.69
C ALA A 115 16.78 -30.82 -6.16
N PHE A 116 16.73 -30.61 -7.48
CA PHE A 116 16.38 -29.36 -8.13
C PHE A 116 15.09 -29.48 -8.95
N ALA A 117 14.21 -30.43 -8.62
CA ALA A 117 12.97 -30.64 -9.37
C ALA A 117 12.04 -29.42 -9.32
N ILE A 118 11.96 -28.78 -8.16
CA ILE A 118 11.15 -27.58 -7.96
C ILE A 118 12.01 -26.58 -7.19
N PRO A 119 12.92 -25.83 -7.85
CA PRO A 119 13.71 -24.81 -7.17
C PRO A 119 12.79 -23.74 -6.57
N PRO A 120 13.04 -23.30 -5.33
CA PRO A 120 12.17 -22.33 -4.66
C PRO A 120 12.33 -20.95 -5.30
N TYR A 121 11.22 -20.31 -5.62
CA TYR A 121 11.26 -18.93 -6.10
C TYR A 121 11.52 -17.92 -4.98
N ASN A 122 12.34 -16.92 -5.29
CA ASN A 122 12.52 -15.75 -4.46
C ASN A 122 11.78 -14.58 -5.11
N TYR A 123 10.89 -13.96 -4.35
CA TYR A 123 10.03 -12.86 -4.79
C TYR A 123 10.81 -11.69 -5.41
N ASP A 124 11.98 -11.36 -4.86
CA ASP A 124 12.78 -10.22 -5.32
C ASP A 124 13.65 -10.56 -6.55
N SER A 125 13.77 -11.85 -6.88
CA SER A 125 14.64 -12.34 -7.96
C SER A 125 13.93 -13.44 -8.78
N LEU A 126 12.72 -13.14 -9.26
CA LEU A 126 11.94 -14.06 -10.09
C LEU A 126 12.49 -14.16 -11.52
N PRO A 127 12.44 -15.34 -12.15
CA PRO A 127 12.66 -15.49 -13.58
C PRO A 127 11.67 -14.63 -14.39
N THR A 128 12.07 -14.16 -15.58
CA THR A 128 11.26 -13.25 -16.42
C THR A 128 9.84 -13.74 -16.61
N LEU A 129 9.64 -15.02 -16.95
CA LEU A 129 8.32 -15.59 -17.15
C LEU A 129 7.46 -15.58 -15.87
N VAL A 130 8.07 -15.75 -14.70
CA VAL A 130 7.34 -15.85 -13.42
C VAL A 130 6.98 -14.47 -12.87
N LYS A 131 7.73 -13.41 -13.24
CA LYS A 131 7.44 -12.03 -12.83
C LYS A 131 6.01 -11.60 -13.18
N ASP A 132 5.52 -12.00 -14.34
CA ASP A 132 4.16 -11.68 -14.77
C ASP A 132 3.10 -12.26 -13.83
N TYR A 133 3.41 -13.33 -13.11
CA TYR A 133 2.52 -14.03 -12.17
C TYR A 133 2.91 -13.81 -10.71
N GLN A 134 3.71 -12.77 -10.43
CA GLN A 134 4.22 -12.47 -9.08
C GLN A 134 3.09 -12.28 -8.05
N SER A 135 1.94 -11.75 -8.45
CA SER A 135 0.74 -11.62 -7.60
C SER A 135 0.09 -12.96 -7.24
N ARG A 136 0.41 -14.03 -7.96
CA ARG A 136 -0.08 -15.40 -7.76
C ARG A 136 1.03 -16.36 -7.36
N LEU A 137 2.18 -15.86 -6.91
CA LEU A 137 3.35 -16.68 -6.62
C LEU A 137 3.09 -17.86 -5.64
N PRO A 138 2.27 -17.70 -4.58
CA PRO A 138 1.90 -18.84 -3.73
C PRO A 138 1.16 -19.95 -4.49
N ASP A 139 0.25 -19.58 -5.40
CA ASP A 139 -0.46 -20.55 -6.24
C ASP A 139 0.50 -21.24 -7.22
N VAL A 140 1.42 -20.49 -7.83
CA VAL A 140 2.44 -21.05 -8.74
C VAL A 140 3.26 -22.12 -8.02
N GLU A 141 3.78 -21.83 -6.82
CA GLU A 141 4.54 -22.81 -6.03
C GLU A 141 3.68 -24.02 -5.65
N ARG A 142 2.43 -23.81 -5.22
CA ARG A 142 1.50 -24.90 -4.88
C ARG A 142 1.22 -25.80 -6.07
N PHE A 143 0.92 -25.24 -7.24
CA PHE A 143 0.57 -26.00 -8.43
C PHE A 143 1.77 -26.70 -9.05
N ARG A 144 2.99 -26.15 -8.94
CA ARG A 144 4.22 -26.88 -9.32
C ARG A 144 4.35 -28.19 -8.53
N ARG A 145 4.05 -28.16 -7.22
CA ARG A 145 4.01 -29.36 -6.39
C ARG A 145 2.98 -30.38 -6.89
N GLN A 146 1.75 -29.93 -7.08
CA GLN A 146 0.64 -30.78 -7.51
C GLN A 146 0.87 -31.37 -8.92
N ALA A 147 1.49 -30.61 -9.82
CA ALA A 147 1.87 -31.08 -11.14
C ALA A 147 2.89 -32.23 -11.06
N ALA A 148 3.87 -32.11 -10.17
CA ALA A 148 4.85 -33.15 -9.92
C ALA A 148 4.19 -34.43 -9.37
N ASP A 149 3.31 -34.28 -8.38
CA ASP A 149 2.54 -35.39 -7.80
C ASP A 149 1.67 -36.08 -8.84
N LYS A 150 1.00 -35.30 -9.68
CA LYS A 150 0.16 -35.82 -10.75
C LYS A 150 0.98 -36.58 -11.79
N ALA A 151 2.16 -36.07 -12.17
CA ALA A 151 3.07 -36.78 -13.08
C ALA A 151 3.51 -38.13 -12.50
N LEU A 152 3.90 -38.18 -11.23
CA LEU A 152 4.27 -39.42 -10.53
C LEU A 152 3.09 -40.41 -10.45
N ALA A 153 1.88 -39.91 -10.19
CA ALA A 153 0.68 -40.73 -10.11
C ALA A 153 0.32 -41.44 -11.43
N THR A 154 0.78 -40.92 -12.58
CA THR A 154 0.58 -41.59 -13.88
C THR A 154 1.30 -42.94 -14.00
N LYS A 155 2.28 -43.22 -13.12
CA LYS A 155 3.22 -44.36 -13.22
C LYS A 155 4.06 -44.38 -14.50
N GLN A 156 4.04 -43.30 -15.28
CA GLN A 156 4.88 -43.11 -16.48
C GLN A 156 6.06 -42.18 -16.19
N CYS A 157 6.04 -41.49 -15.05
CA CYS A 157 7.12 -40.70 -14.49
C CYS A 157 7.69 -41.44 -13.29
N ASN A 158 8.93 -41.93 -13.39
CA ASN A 158 9.57 -42.63 -12.27
C ASN A 158 10.15 -41.63 -11.26
N ARG A 159 10.79 -40.58 -11.78
CA ARG A 159 11.39 -39.50 -11.01
C ARG A 159 11.17 -38.18 -11.73
N VAL A 160 10.76 -37.16 -10.99
CA VAL A 160 10.58 -35.80 -11.51
C VAL A 160 11.93 -35.09 -11.52
N GLU A 161 12.31 -34.57 -12.68
CA GLU A 161 13.58 -33.87 -12.88
C GLU A 161 13.42 -32.35 -12.83
N SER A 162 12.31 -31.82 -13.36
CA SER A 162 11.99 -30.40 -13.32
C SER A 162 10.47 -30.18 -13.32
N VAL A 163 10.03 -29.09 -12.71
CA VAL A 163 8.68 -28.54 -12.87
C VAL A 163 8.77 -27.04 -13.06
N GLU A 164 8.29 -26.57 -14.21
CA GLU A 164 8.39 -25.18 -14.60
C GLU A 164 7.03 -24.60 -14.96
N LEU A 165 6.90 -23.29 -14.81
CA LEU A 165 5.76 -22.56 -15.34
C LEU A 165 5.92 -22.50 -16.87
N SER A 166 4.88 -22.84 -17.61
CA SER A 166 4.88 -22.81 -19.06
C SER A 166 4.59 -21.40 -19.57
N SER A 167 5.19 -21.03 -20.70
CA SER A 167 4.87 -19.80 -21.45
C SER A 167 3.43 -19.76 -21.97
N LYS A 168 2.72 -20.88 -21.94
CA LYS A 168 1.28 -20.97 -22.25
C LYS A 168 0.38 -20.47 -21.13
N SER A 169 0.93 -20.13 -19.97
CA SER A 169 0.16 -19.65 -18.83
C SER A 169 -0.48 -18.29 -19.10
N THR A 170 -1.62 -18.03 -18.48
CA THR A 170 -2.28 -16.72 -18.47
C THR A 170 -2.61 -16.34 -17.03
N GLN A 171 -2.97 -15.07 -16.79
CA GLN A 171 -3.29 -14.60 -15.44
C GLN A 171 -4.41 -15.43 -14.77
N THR A 172 -5.33 -15.96 -15.58
CA THR A 172 -6.50 -16.72 -15.15
C THR A 172 -6.35 -18.24 -15.28
N ALA A 173 -5.31 -18.72 -15.97
CA ALA A 173 -5.07 -20.14 -16.16
C ALA A 173 -3.57 -20.43 -16.20
N LEU A 174 -3.04 -20.93 -15.08
CA LEU A 174 -1.64 -21.35 -15.01
C LEU A 174 -1.44 -22.71 -15.70
N VAL A 175 -0.30 -22.88 -16.37
CA VAL A 175 0.07 -24.13 -17.06
C VAL A 175 1.49 -24.51 -16.65
N PHE A 176 1.70 -25.77 -16.32
CA PHE A 176 2.98 -26.29 -15.81
C PHE A 176 3.51 -27.40 -16.70
N SER A 177 4.81 -27.38 -16.97
CA SER A 177 5.53 -28.46 -17.62
C SER A 177 6.31 -29.27 -16.57
N VAL A 178 6.22 -30.59 -16.66
CA VAL A 178 6.95 -31.52 -15.79
C VAL A 178 7.83 -32.41 -16.64
N ASP A 179 9.13 -32.34 -16.44
CA ASP A 179 10.08 -33.26 -17.08
C ASP A 179 10.42 -34.43 -16.15
N CYS A 180 10.36 -35.63 -16.70
CA CYS A 180 10.63 -36.88 -15.98
C CYS A 180 11.93 -37.51 -16.45
N SER A 181 12.56 -38.28 -15.56
CA SER A 181 13.78 -39.05 -15.86
C SER A 181 13.61 -40.07 -16.99
N THR A 182 12.36 -40.44 -17.29
CA THR A 182 11.99 -41.32 -18.41
C THR A 182 12.03 -40.64 -19.77
N GLY A 183 12.34 -39.34 -19.83
CA GLY A 183 12.28 -38.52 -21.05
C GLY A 183 10.87 -38.07 -21.43
N LYS A 184 9.85 -38.42 -20.62
CA LYS A 184 8.48 -37.93 -20.81
C LYS A 184 8.32 -36.52 -20.24
N ASN A 185 7.62 -35.69 -21.00
CA ASN A 185 7.16 -34.38 -20.56
C ASN A 185 5.64 -34.41 -20.38
N PHE A 186 5.15 -33.86 -19.27
CA PHE A 186 3.73 -33.68 -19.01
C PHE A 186 3.41 -32.19 -18.97
N ILE A 187 2.25 -31.82 -19.51
CA ILE A 187 1.71 -30.46 -19.40
C ILE A 187 0.39 -30.54 -18.66
N PHE A 188 0.27 -29.80 -17.56
CA PHE A 188 -0.94 -29.72 -16.74
C PHE A 188 -1.40 -28.28 -16.61
N SER A 189 -2.69 -28.06 -16.78
CA SER A 189 -3.32 -26.77 -16.48
C SER A 189 -3.75 -26.69 -15.02
N GLU A 190 -4.01 -25.47 -14.54
CA GLU A 190 -4.58 -25.23 -13.22
C GLU A 190 -5.88 -26.03 -12.98
N GLN A 191 -6.71 -26.23 -14.01
CA GLN A 191 -7.94 -27.04 -13.94
C GLN A 191 -7.66 -28.53 -13.75
N ASP A 192 -6.51 -29.01 -14.22
CA ASP A 192 -6.08 -30.39 -14.04
C ASP A 192 -5.60 -30.65 -12.61
N LEU A 193 -5.12 -29.61 -11.92
CA LEU A 193 -4.44 -29.71 -10.62
C LEU A 193 -5.31 -29.30 -9.42
N SER A 194 -6.46 -28.68 -9.69
CA SER A 194 -7.42 -28.21 -8.69
C SER A 194 -8.48 -29.26 -8.30
N LYS A 195 -8.30 -30.51 -8.72
CA LYS A 195 -9.14 -31.67 -8.36
C LYS A 195 -8.43 -32.56 -7.34
#